data_AF-A0A2V9ZVH7-F1
#
_entry.id   AF-A0A2V9ZVH7-F1
#
_cell.length_a   1.000
_cell.length_b   1.000
_cell.length_c   1.000
_cell.angle_alpha   90.00
_cell.angle_beta   90.00
_cell.angle_gamma   90.00
#
_symmetry.space_group_name_H-M   'P 1'
#
loop_
_entity.id
_entity.type
_entity.pdbx_description
1 polymer ?
#
loop_
_entity_poly.entity_id
_entity_poly.type
_entity_poly.pdbx_seq_one_letter_code
_entity_poly.pdbx_strand_id
1 'polypeptide(L)' 'MTKQETSLCERLKLLGYAQNKQMRIYGQVFEVLSDPVMVGDHLVFVDAIERKSGAARRVFIPLTTLHMVQRELRAA' A
#
# COMPACT_ATOMS: atom_id res chain seq x y z
N MET A 1 -14.66 0.82 -7.91
CA MET A 1 -13.28 0.55 -8.31
C MET A 1 -13.25 0.16 -9.78
N THR A 2 -12.33 0.72 -10.55
CA THR A 2 -12.07 0.32 -11.94
C THR A 2 -11.28 -1.00 -12.00
N LYS A 3 -11.23 -1.68 -13.15
CA LYS A 3 -10.42 -2.92 -13.31
C LYS A 3 -8.93 -2.69 -13.05
N GLN A 4 -8.42 -1.51 -13.43
CA GLN A 4 -7.04 -1.11 -13.20
C GLN A 4 -6.76 -0.94 -11.71
N GLU A 5 -7.66 -0.25 -11.01
CA GLU A 5 -7.65 -0.08 -9.56
C GLU A 5 -7.64 -1.40 -8.80
N THR A 6 -8.49 -2.36 -9.19
CA THR A 6 -8.50 -3.70 -8.59
C THR A 6 -7.19 -4.44 -8.82
N SER A 7 -6.64 -4.40 -10.04
CA SER A 7 -5.38 -5.08 -10.37
C SER A 7 -4.19 -4.48 -9.61
N LEU A 8 -4.17 -3.15 -9.46
CA LEU A 8 -3.19 -2.43 -8.65
C LEU A 8 -3.28 -2.84 -7.18
N CYS A 9 -4.49 -2.86 -6.61
CA CYS A 9 -4.71 -3.27 -5.22
C CYS A 9 -4.23 -4.70 -4.97
N GLU A 10 -4.63 -5.66 -5.82
CA GLU A 10 -4.18 -7.06 -5.72
C GLU A 10 -2.65 -7.19 -5.77
N ARG A 11 -2.01 -6.48 -6.70
CA ARG A 11 -0.55 -6.51 -6.82
C ARG A 11 0.15 -5.88 -5.61
N LEU A 12 -0.40 -4.82 -5.04
CA LEU A 12 0.11 -4.20 -3.80
C LEU A 12 -0.06 -5.13 -2.59
N LYS A 13 -1.18 -5.86 -2.49
CA LYS A 13 -1.35 -6.88 -1.43
C LYS A 13 -0.25 -7.93 -1.48
N LEU A 14 0.10 -8.41 -2.68
CA LEU A 14 1.20 -9.38 -2.88
C LEU A 14 2.58 -8.83 -2.47
N LEU A 15 2.79 -7.51 -2.54
CA LEU A 15 4.01 -6.85 -2.10
C LEU A 15 4.06 -6.60 -0.58
N GLY A 16 3.04 -7.04 0.17
CA GLY A 16 3.00 -6.93 1.64
C GLY A 16 2.21 -5.73 2.17
N TYR A 17 1.48 -5.01 1.30
CA TYR A 17 0.56 -3.94 1.70
C TYR A 17 -0.85 -4.44 2.06
N ALA A 18 -1.00 -5.73 2.35
CA ALA A 18 -2.27 -6.34 2.73
C ALA A 18 -2.52 -6.26 4.23
N GLN A 19 -3.79 -6.30 4.63
CA GLN A 19 -4.17 -6.41 6.04
C GLN A 19 -3.45 -7.57 6.75
N ASN A 20 -3.13 -7.38 8.04
CA ASN A 20 -2.44 -8.33 8.92
C ASN A 20 -1.00 -8.67 8.47
N LYS A 21 -0.41 -7.87 7.58
CA LYS A 21 1.02 -7.94 7.25
C LYS A 21 1.80 -6.93 8.09
N GLN A 22 3.09 -7.17 8.20
CA GLN A 22 4.03 -6.21 8.74
C GLN A 22 4.84 -5.62 7.59
N MET A 23 4.99 -4.30 7.58
CA MET A 23 5.82 -3.60 6.59
C MET A 23 6.82 -2.67 7.28
N ARG A 24 7.93 -2.40 6.59
CA ARG A 24 8.89 -1.37 7.02
C ARG A 24 8.93 -0.28 5.97
N ILE A 25 8.51 0.92 6.34
CA ILE A 25 8.46 2.09 5.45
C ILE A 25 9.07 3.29 6.17
N TYR A 26 9.89 4.06 5.45
CA TYR A 26 10.60 5.23 5.99
C TYR A 26 11.35 4.94 7.31
N GLY A 27 11.91 3.74 7.43
CA GLY A 27 12.64 3.30 8.62
C GLY A 27 11.77 2.84 9.79
N GLN A 28 10.46 3.05 9.75
CA GLN A 28 9.49 2.64 10.77
C GLN A 28 8.84 1.31 10.42
N VAL A 29 8.47 0.54 11.44
CA VAL A 29 7.76 -0.75 11.29
C VAL A 29 6.28 -0.54 11.59
N PHE A 30 5.44 -1.04 10.70
CA PHE A 30 4.00 -0.89 10.77
C PHE A 30 3.30 -2.24 10.68
N GLU A 31 2.24 -2.40 11.46
CA GLU A 31 1.27 -3.50 11.33
C GLU A 31 0.06 -3.01 10.54
N VAL A 32 -0.19 -3.62 9.40
CA VAL A 32 -1.20 -3.18 8.43
C VAL A 32 -2.59 -3.58 8.91
N LEU A 33 -3.47 -2.60 9.06
CA LEU A 33 -4.84 -2.79 9.52
C LEU A 33 -5.87 -2.90 8.39
N SER A 34 -5.55 -2.38 7.21
CA SER A 34 -6.47 -2.37 6.06
C SER A 34 -5.76 -2.70 4.76
N ASP A 35 -6.55 -3.18 3.79
CA ASP A 35 -6.09 -3.31 2.41
C ASP A 35 -5.85 -1.94 1.75
N PRO A 36 -5.08 -1.86 0.66
CA PRO A 36 -4.76 -0.60 -0.01
C PRO A 36 -6.00 0.18 -0.44
N VAL A 37 -6.09 1.44 -0.01
CA VAL A 37 -7.15 2.38 -0.36
C VAL A 37 -6.60 3.44 -1.30
N MET A 38 -7.27 3.64 -2.44
CA MET A 38 -6.89 4.64 -3.44
C MET A 38 -7.67 5.94 -3.22
N VAL A 39 -6.95 7.07 -3.35
CA VAL A 39 -7.48 8.43 -3.27
C VAL A 39 -7.06 9.16 -4.54
N GLY A 40 -8.01 9.32 -5.46
CA GLY A 40 -7.71 9.86 -6.79
C GLY A 40 -6.75 8.96 -7.58
N ASP A 41 -6.07 9.55 -8.56
CA ASP A 41 -5.38 8.77 -9.59
C ASP A 41 -4.02 8.20 -9.16
N HIS A 42 -3.39 8.76 -8.12
CA HIS A 42 -1.98 8.47 -7.81
C HIS A 42 -1.65 8.31 -6.32
N LEU A 43 -2.61 8.43 -5.41
CA LEU A 43 -2.36 8.27 -3.98
C LEU A 43 -2.98 6.97 -3.51
N VAL A 44 -2.14 6.09 -2.96
CA VAL A 44 -2.60 4.85 -2.32
C VAL A 44 -2.05 4.82 -0.92
N PHE A 45 -2.90 4.51 0.05
CA PHE A 45 -2.52 4.39 1.44
C PHE A 45 -3.03 3.09 2.04
N VAL A 46 -2.45 2.73 3.18
CA VAL A 46 -3.02 1.75 4.11
C VAL A 46 -3.11 2.38 5.49
N ASP A 47 -4.10 1.97 6.27
CA ASP A 47 -4.12 2.30 7.69
C ASP A 47 -3.28 1.25 8.42
N ALA A 48 -2.41 1.69 9.33
CA ALA A 48 -1.47 0.82 10.01
C ALA A 48 -1.14 1.34 11.42
N ILE A 49 -0.69 0.46 12.31
CA ILE A 49 -0.18 0.83 13.63
C ILE A 49 1.34 0.91 13.56
N GLU A 50 1.92 2.07 13.89
CA GLU A 50 3.36 2.18 14.06
C GLU A 50 3.78 1.40 15.31
N ARG A 51 4.61 0.36 15.13
CA ARG A 51 4.97 -0.56 16.22
C ARG A 51 5.72 0.11 17.37
N LYS A 52 6.49 1.18 17.08
CA LYS A 52 7.27 1.90 18.09
C LYS A 52 6.40 2.76 19.00
N SER A 53 5.40 3.44 18.44
CA SER A 53 4.57 4.41 19.17
C SER A 53 3.20 3.86 19.55
N GLY A 54 2.77 2.75 18.93
CA GLY A 54 1.40 2.24 19.03
C GLY A 54 0.36 3.12 18.33
N ALA A 55 0.77 4.18 17.64
CA ALA A 55 -0.15 5.12 17.02
C ALA A 55 -0.72 4.54 15.72
N ALA A 56 -2.04 4.63 15.56
CA ALA A 56 -2.69 4.40 14.27
C ALA A 56 -2.31 5.54 13.31
N ARG A 57 -1.84 5.19 12.12
CA ARG A 57 -1.39 6.13 11.09
C ARG A 57 -1.85 5.67 9.73
N ARG A 58 -2.11 6.65 8.87
CA ARG A 58 -2.24 6.44 7.43
C ARG A 58 -0.86 6.46 6.80
N VAL A 59 -0.45 5.33 6.25
CA VAL A 59 0.84 5.18 5.57
C VAL A 59 0.62 5.22 4.08
N PHE A 60 1.09 6.28 3.43
CA PHE A 60 1.09 6.37 1.98
C PHE A 60 2.16 5.45 1.39
N ILE A 61 1.75 4.69 0.39
CA ILE A 61 2.64 3.83 -0.37
C ILE A 61 3.59 4.72 -1.18
N PRO A 62 4.91 4.48 -1.13
CA PRO A 62 5.87 5.27 -1.90
C PRO A 62 5.51 5.30 -3.39
N LEU A 63 5.59 6.48 -3.99
CA LEU A 63 5.31 6.67 -5.43
C LEU A 63 6.18 5.77 -6.31
N THR A 64 7.41 5.48 -5.88
CA THR A 64 8.31 4.55 -6.58
C THR A 64 7.71 3.15 -6.69
N THR A 65 7.15 2.62 -5.61
CA THR A 65 6.44 1.33 -5.60
C THR A 65 5.20 1.38 -6.49
N LEU A 66 4.42 2.47 -6.41
CA LEU A 66 3.22 2.63 -7.23
C LEU A 66 3.55 2.67 -8.73
N HIS A 67 4.54 3.47 -9.14
CA HIS A 67 4.98 3.53 -10.53
C HIS A 67 5.55 2.20 -11.02
N MET A 68 6.30 1.48 -10.18
CA MET A 68 6.82 0.15 -10.52
C MET A 68 5.66 -0.81 -10.83
N VAL A 69 4.68 -0.92 -9.94
CA VAL A 69 3.52 -1.81 -10.10
C VAL A 69 2.68 -1.40 -11.30
N GLN A 70 2.43 -0.10 -11.49
CA GLN A 70 1.69 0.40 -12.65
C GLN A 70 2.41 0.07 -13.96
N ARG A 71 3.75 0.15 -14.00
CA ARG A 71 4.52 -0.22 -15.19
C ARG A 71 4.45 -1.72 -15.47
N GLU A 72 4.53 -2.56 -14.43
CA GLU A 72 4.35 -4.01 -14.57
C GLU A 72 2.97 -4.37 -15.11
N LEU A 73 1.91 -3.74 -14.60
CA LEU A 73 0.53 -3.98 -15.03
C LEU A 73 0.24 -3.50 -16.45
N ARG A 74 0.95 -2.48 -16.95
CA ARG A 74 0.83 -2.02 -18.35
C ARG A 74 1.58 -2.92 -19.34
N ALA A 75 2.56 -3.66 -18.86
CA ALA A 75 3.37 -4.57 -19.68
C ALA A 75 2.81 -6.00 -19.77
N ALA A 76 1.82 -6.32 -18.93
CA ALA A 76 1.09 -7.59 -18.90
C ALA A 76 -0.20 -7.50 -19.73
#